data_AF-A0A522FQZ3-F1
#
_entry.id   AF-A0A522FQZ3-F1
#
_cell.length_a   1.000
_cell.length_b   1.000
_cell.length_c   1.000
_cell.angle_alpha   90.00
_cell.angle_beta   90.00
_cell.angle_gamma   90.00
#
_symmetry.space_group_name_H-M   'P 1'
#
loop_
_entity.id
_entity.type
_entity.pdbx_description
1 polymer ?
#
loop_
_entity_poly.entity_id
_entity_poly.type
_entity_poly.pdbx_seq_one_letter_code
_entity_poly.pdbx_strand_id
1 'polypeptide(L)'
;MATFAIESNGRIEKTVVYFNGQQLGGIKEIFLNLDEEGTFDGILQYEGTDKQIRTKQIFSEYLENLKIVEPSFTEEEATELQQLKIDSEGDIEDTIVTINDEELEGIVSLFVHIKSAENKNGISSLFSKNKIPDHVEFKAEITFRNEDDTTETEEIF
;
A
#
# COMPACT_ATOMS: atom_id res chain seq x y z
N MET A 1 -8.63 -14.67 2.07
CA MET A 1 -8.31 -13.29 2.44
C MET A 1 -6.81 -13.11 2.66
N ALA A 2 -6.19 -12.21 1.89
CA ALA A 2 -4.81 -11.79 2.06
C ALA A 2 -4.77 -10.48 2.87
N THR A 3 -3.73 -10.33 3.70
CA THR A 3 -3.51 -9.13 4.51
C THR A 3 -2.31 -8.38 3.95
N PHE A 4 -2.48 -7.12 3.60
CA PHE A 4 -1.40 -6.22 3.22
C PHE A 4 -1.36 -5.03 4.17
N ALA A 5 -0.20 -4.72 4.73
CA ALA A 5 -0.06 -3.58 5.63
C ALA A 5 1.16 -2.73 5.29
N ILE A 6 1.04 -1.43 5.53
CA ILE A 6 2.09 -0.43 5.42
C ILE A 6 2.18 0.26 6.77
N GLU A 7 3.39 0.33 7.32
CA GLU A 7 3.65 1.02 8.58
C GLU A 7 4.66 2.13 8.31
N SER A 8 4.28 3.38 8.63
CA SER A 8 5.04 4.58 8.30
C SER A 8 4.68 5.80 9.15
N ASN A 9 5.51 6.84 9.06
CA ASN A 9 5.25 8.20 9.57
C ASN A 9 5.40 9.27 8.47
N GLY A 10 5.13 8.89 7.23
CA GLY A 10 5.19 9.80 6.07
C GLY A 10 6.56 9.84 5.38
N ARG A 11 7.55 9.10 5.88
CA ARG A 11 8.92 9.10 5.35
C ARG A 11 9.31 7.75 4.77
N ILE A 12 9.88 7.76 3.56
CA ILE A 12 10.30 6.55 2.84
C ILE A 12 11.29 5.71 3.66
N GLU A 13 12.24 6.34 4.35
CA GLU A 13 13.22 5.66 5.20
C GLU A 13 12.60 5.05 6.48
N LYS A 14 11.41 5.51 6.86
CA LYS A 14 10.61 5.01 7.99
C LYS A 14 9.35 4.32 7.48
N THR A 15 9.47 3.53 6.40
CA THR A 15 8.34 2.79 5.83
C THR A 15 8.68 1.31 5.70
N VAL A 16 7.82 0.45 6.22
CA VAL A 16 7.89 -1.00 6.05
C VAL A 16 6.56 -1.54 5.55
N VAL A 17 6.63 -2.71 4.92
CA VAL A 17 5.48 -3.37 4.31
C VAL A 17 5.38 -4.78 4.84
N TYR A 18 4.17 -5.24 5.10
CA TYR A 18 3.87 -6.58 5.53
C TYR A 18 2.89 -7.26 4.58
N PHE A 19 3.08 -8.55 4.36
CA PHE A 19 2.11 -9.39 3.67
C PHE A 19 1.85 -10.64 4.50
N ASN A 20 0.59 -10.88 4.86
CA ASN A 20 0.15 -11.95 5.77
C ASN A 20 0.97 -12.00 7.08
N GLY A 21 1.23 -10.82 7.66
CA GLY A 21 1.96 -10.67 8.91
C GLY A 21 3.49 -10.81 8.81
N GLN A 22 4.05 -11.04 7.61
CA GLN A 22 5.50 -11.12 7.41
C GLN A 22 6.05 -9.84 6.79
N GLN A 23 7.11 -9.29 7.38
CA GLN A 23 7.74 -8.09 6.83
C GLN A 23 8.47 -8.40 5.52
N LEU A 24 8.20 -7.59 4.50
CA LEU A 24 8.79 -7.71 3.17
C LEU A 24 10.02 -6.81 3.03
N GLY A 25 11.05 -7.34 2.37
CA GLY A 25 12.20 -6.60 1.90
C GLY A 25 12.19 -6.43 0.38
N GLY A 26 12.99 -5.49 -0.13
CA GLY A 26 13.16 -5.31 -1.57
C GLY A 26 11.97 -4.66 -2.27
N ILE A 27 11.04 -4.07 -1.52
CA ILE A 27 9.93 -3.29 -2.08
C ILE A 27 10.48 -2.08 -2.83
N LYS A 28 9.95 -1.85 -4.03
CA LYS A 28 10.38 -0.79 -4.93
C LYS A 28 9.30 0.24 -5.17
N GLU A 29 8.06 -0.22 -5.31
CA GLU A 29 6.89 0.62 -5.56
C GLU A 29 5.62 -0.05 -5.01
N ILE A 30 4.76 0.74 -4.38
CA ILE A 30 3.44 0.33 -3.90
C ILE A 30 2.43 1.28 -4.54
N PHE A 31 1.39 0.72 -5.13
CA PHE A 31 0.27 1.49 -5.66
C PHE A 31 -1.04 0.84 -5.24
N LEU A 32 -1.82 1.54 -4.44
CA LEU A 32 -3.16 1.15 -4.04
C LEU A 32 -4.12 2.23 -4.51
N ASN A 33 -5.15 1.85 -5.24
CA ASN A 33 -6.22 2.74 -5.66
C ASN A 33 -7.53 1.98 -5.55
N LEU A 34 -8.26 2.22 -4.46
CA LEU A 34 -9.57 1.64 -4.19
C LEU A 34 -10.60 2.75 -4.24
N ASP A 35 -11.74 2.55 -4.92
CA ASP A 35 -12.85 3.50 -4.90
C ASP A 35 -14.21 2.80 -4.84
N GLU A 36 -15.21 3.47 -4.26
CA GLU A 36 -16.58 2.96 -4.14
C GLU A 36 -17.29 2.74 -5.50
N GLU A 37 -16.71 3.26 -6.59
CA GLU A 37 -17.23 3.08 -7.96
C GLU A 37 -16.73 1.79 -8.63
N GLY A 38 -15.90 1.00 -7.93
CA GLY A 38 -15.47 -0.34 -8.32
C GLY A 38 -14.03 -0.44 -8.79
N THR A 39 -13.21 0.61 -8.65
CA THR A 39 -11.76 0.48 -8.86
C THR A 39 -11.13 -0.26 -7.69
N PHE A 40 -10.36 -1.30 -8.00
CA PHE A 40 -9.61 -2.08 -7.02
C PHE A 40 -8.23 -2.44 -7.60
N ASP A 41 -7.31 -1.49 -7.57
CA ASP A 41 -5.93 -1.69 -8.00
C ASP A 41 -5.03 -1.82 -6.78
N GLY A 42 -4.42 -2.99 -6.59
CA GLY A 42 -3.47 -3.22 -5.51
C GLY A 42 -2.18 -3.79 -6.05
N ILE A 43 -1.19 -2.95 -6.34
CA ILE A 43 0.00 -3.31 -7.12
C ILE A 43 1.25 -3.16 -6.27
N LEU A 44 2.07 -4.21 -6.29
CA LEU A 44 3.37 -4.22 -5.65
C LEU A 44 4.46 -4.49 -6.68
N GLN A 45 5.48 -3.64 -6.69
CA GLN A 45 6.73 -3.92 -7.36
C GLN A 45 7.83 -4.24 -6.33
N TYR A 46 8.49 -5.37 -6.51
CA TYR A 46 9.49 -5.86 -5.56
C TYR A 46 10.64 -6.61 -6.25
N GLU A 47 11.82 -6.59 -5.64
CA GLU A 47 12.95 -7.46 -5.97
C GLU A 47 12.83 -8.77 -5.19
N GLY A 48 12.68 -9.88 -5.89
CA GLY A 48 12.62 -11.21 -5.28
C GLY A 48 13.98 -11.69 -4.75
N THR A 49 13.98 -12.81 -4.02
CA THR A 49 15.19 -13.48 -3.52
C THR A 49 16.15 -13.91 -4.65
N ASP A 50 15.62 -14.10 -5.86
CA ASP A 50 16.33 -14.42 -7.09
C ASP A 50 16.83 -13.19 -7.86
N LYS A 51 16.71 -11.98 -7.27
CA LYS A 51 17.13 -10.70 -7.87
C LYS A 51 16.32 -10.23 -9.07
N GLN A 52 15.20 -10.88 -9.38
CA GLN A 52 14.30 -10.40 -10.42
C GLN A 52 13.28 -9.40 -9.85
N ILE A 53 13.08 -8.30 -10.57
CA ILE A 53 12.03 -7.32 -10.26
C ILE A 53 10.72 -7.82 -10.86
N ARG A 54 9.67 -7.85 -10.04
CA ARG A 54 8.33 -8.28 -10.42
C ARG A 54 7.33 -7.20 -10.08
N THR A 55 6.30 -7.07 -10.90
CA THR A 55 5.10 -6.28 -10.62
C THR A 55 3.92 -7.23 -10.56
N LYS A 56 3.18 -7.22 -9.46
CA LYS A 56 2.08 -8.15 -9.18
C LYS A 56 0.89 -7.44 -8.56
N GLN A 57 -0.31 -7.95 -8.85
CA GLN A 57 -1.50 -7.64 -8.08
C GLN A 57 -1.45 -8.35 -6.72
N ILE A 58 -1.47 -7.58 -5.64
CA ILE A 58 -1.28 -8.02 -4.25
C ILE A 58 -2.33 -9.06 -3.85
N PHE A 59 -3.60 -8.82 -4.22
CA PHE A 59 -4.74 -9.58 -3.70
C PHE A 59 -5.23 -10.69 -4.64
N SER A 60 -4.80 -10.68 -5.91
CA SER A 60 -5.30 -11.62 -6.92
C SER A 60 -4.21 -12.47 -7.61
N GLU A 61 -2.93 -12.15 -7.41
CA GLU A 61 -1.81 -12.94 -7.93
C GLU A 61 -0.97 -13.58 -6.82
N TYR A 62 -0.29 -14.67 -7.17
CA TYR A 62 0.70 -15.27 -6.31
C TYR A 62 2.00 -14.45 -6.31
N LEU A 63 2.42 -14.00 -5.12
CA LEU A 63 3.67 -13.28 -4.90
C LEU A 63 4.84 -14.27 -4.75
N GLU A 64 5.47 -14.61 -5.87
CA GLU A 64 6.59 -15.55 -5.91
C GLU A 64 7.91 -14.91 -5.44
N ASN A 65 8.79 -15.72 -4.83
CA ASN A 65 10.14 -15.34 -4.40
C ASN A 65 10.21 -14.10 -3.50
N LEU A 66 9.18 -13.86 -2.67
CA LEU A 66 9.19 -12.78 -1.68
C LEU A 66 10.42 -12.86 -0.77
N LYS A 67 11.03 -11.71 -0.52
CA LYS A 67 12.11 -11.58 0.44
C LYS A 67 11.52 -11.24 1.80
N ILE A 68 11.46 -12.21 2.70
CA ILE A 68 11.06 -11.98 4.09
C ILE A 68 12.27 -11.49 4.88
N VAL A 69 12.07 -10.48 5.72
CA VAL A 69 13.12 -9.87 6.56
C VAL A 69 12.67 -9.79 8.01
N GLU A 70 13.65 -9.68 8.92
CA GLU A 70 13.39 -9.41 10.33
C GLU A 70 12.79 -8.01 10.52
N PRO A 71 12.05 -7.77 11.63
CA PRO A 71 11.53 -6.46 12.00
C PRO A 71 12.60 -5.37 11.90
N SER A 72 12.30 -4.30 11.15
CA SER A 72 13.26 -3.22 10.92
C SER A 72 13.24 -2.13 11.99
N PHE A 73 12.19 -2.08 12.81
CA PHE A 73 12.03 -1.12 13.89
C PHE A 73 11.95 -1.83 15.23
N THR A 74 12.50 -1.17 16.25
CA THR A 74 12.31 -1.58 17.65
C THR A 74 10.88 -1.26 18.10
N GLU A 75 10.43 -1.88 19.21
CA GLU A 75 9.11 -1.58 19.78
C GLU A 75 8.93 -0.08 20.08
N GLU A 76 9.98 0.59 20.56
CA GLU A 76 9.98 2.03 20.83
C GLU A 76 9.79 2.84 19.54
N GLU A 77 10.54 2.52 18.48
CA GLU A 77 10.39 3.20 17.18
C GLU A 77 9.03 2.94 16.54
N ALA A 78 8.47 1.75 16.70
CA ALA A 78 7.15 1.40 16.16
C ALA A 78 6.02 2.23 16.79
N THR A 79 6.19 2.74 18.02
CA THR A 79 5.19 3.62 18.64
C THR A 79 5.06 4.98 17.95
N GLU A 80 6.03 5.37 17.14
CA GLU A 80 6.00 6.61 16.36
C GLU A 80 5.43 6.40 14.94
N LEU A 81 5.04 5.17 14.60
CA LEU A 81 4.53 4.82 13.28
C LEU A 81 3.02 4.59 13.33
N GLN A 82 2.39 4.84 12.20
CA GLN A 82 1.00 4.51 11.95
C GLN A 82 0.94 3.34 10.97
N GLN A 83 0.03 2.40 11.20
CA GLN A 83 -0.17 1.24 10.36
C GLN A 83 -1.49 1.36 9.58
N LEU A 84 -1.40 1.37 8.26
CA LEU A 84 -2.52 1.10 7.36
C LEU A 84 -2.53 -0.39 7.04
N LYS A 85 -3.66 -1.08 7.26
CA LYS A 85 -3.82 -2.51 6.96
C LYS A 85 -5.08 -2.74 6.13
N ILE A 86 -4.97 -3.61 5.13
CA ILE A 86 -6.02 -3.97 4.19
C ILE A 86 -6.13 -5.49 4.17
N ASP A 87 -7.29 -5.99 4.53
CA ASP A 87 -7.66 -7.40 4.47
C ASP A 87 -8.66 -7.58 3.33
N SER A 88 -8.30 -8.35 2.30
CA SER A 88 -9.12 -8.45 1.08
C SER A 88 -8.93 -9.76 0.31
N GLU A 89 -9.93 -10.13 -0.50
CA GLU A 89 -9.83 -11.16 -1.54
C GLU A 89 -9.67 -10.59 -2.96
N GLY A 90 -9.48 -9.27 -3.07
CA GLY A 90 -9.37 -8.57 -4.36
C GLY A 90 -10.69 -7.96 -4.85
N ASP A 91 -11.69 -7.84 -3.98
CA ASP A 91 -12.97 -7.20 -4.23
C ASP A 91 -13.28 -6.22 -3.09
N ILE A 92 -13.86 -5.07 -3.43
CA ILE A 92 -14.18 -4.01 -2.47
C ILE A 92 -15.29 -4.41 -1.50
N GLU A 93 -16.24 -5.27 -1.92
CA GLU A 93 -17.38 -5.67 -1.07
C GLU A 93 -16.94 -6.41 0.20
N ASP A 94 -15.84 -7.16 0.12
CA ASP A 94 -15.27 -7.95 1.21
C ASP A 94 -13.89 -7.42 1.66
N THR A 95 -13.65 -6.11 1.50
CA THR A 95 -12.40 -5.47 1.93
C THR A 95 -12.57 -4.73 3.26
N ILE A 96 -11.71 -5.05 4.21
CA ILE A 96 -11.61 -4.36 5.51
C ILE A 96 -10.35 -3.51 5.49
N VAL A 97 -10.47 -2.22 5.82
CA VAL A 97 -9.35 -1.29 5.98
C VAL A 97 -9.29 -0.84 7.43
N THR A 98 -8.12 -0.92 8.04
CA THR A 98 -7.90 -0.46 9.41
C THR A 98 -6.69 0.48 9.48
N ILE A 99 -6.77 1.48 10.37
CA ILE A 99 -5.63 2.27 10.79
C ILE A 99 -5.34 1.96 12.26
N ASN A 100 -4.11 1.55 12.58
CA ASN A 100 -3.70 1.19 13.95
C ASN A 100 -4.66 0.18 14.61
N ASP A 101 -5.09 -0.83 13.84
CA ASP A 101 -6.07 -1.85 14.23
C ASP A 101 -7.50 -1.35 14.50
N GLU A 102 -7.80 -0.08 14.24
CA GLU A 102 -9.16 0.46 14.24
C GLU A 102 -9.75 0.39 12.83
N GLU A 103 -10.89 -0.28 12.69
CA GLU A 103 -11.62 -0.41 11.42
C GLU A 103 -12.19 0.94 10.99
N LEU A 104 -12.02 1.25 9.70
CA LEU A 104 -12.51 2.48 9.10
C LEU A 104 -13.83 2.23 8.38
N GLU A 105 -14.81 3.08 8.65
CA GLU A 105 -16.10 3.10 7.95
C GLU A 105 -16.19 4.31 7.00
N GLY A 106 -17.12 4.25 6.04
CA GLY A 106 -17.44 5.40 5.18
C GLY A 106 -16.34 5.77 4.16
N ILE A 107 -15.47 4.83 3.79
CA ILE A 107 -14.40 5.05 2.81
C ILE A 107 -15.02 5.21 1.41
N VAL A 108 -14.80 6.37 0.79
CA VAL A 108 -15.13 6.65 -0.60
C VAL A 108 -13.99 6.21 -1.52
N SER A 109 -12.75 6.54 -1.14
CA SER A 109 -11.57 6.11 -1.88
C SER A 109 -10.32 6.03 -1.00
N LEU A 110 -9.42 5.12 -1.33
CA LEU A 110 -8.10 4.98 -0.75
C LEU A 110 -7.05 5.09 -1.86
N PHE A 111 -6.14 6.05 -1.73
CA PHE A 111 -5.04 6.23 -2.66
C PHE A 111 -3.70 6.15 -1.93
N VAL A 112 -2.87 5.20 -2.31
CA VAL A 112 -1.49 5.10 -1.84
C VAL A 112 -0.57 4.95 -3.04
N HIS A 113 0.42 5.84 -3.16
CA HIS A 113 1.52 5.69 -4.09
C HIS A 113 2.85 5.98 -3.38
N ILE A 114 3.65 4.94 -3.19
CA ILE A 114 4.96 5.03 -2.55
C ILE A 114 6.00 4.49 -3.53
N LYS A 115 6.94 5.34 -3.94
CA LYS A 115 8.00 5.03 -4.92
C LYS A 115 9.33 5.66 -4.50
N SER A 116 10.38 4.85 -4.42
CA SER A 116 11.73 5.34 -4.15
C SER A 116 12.50 5.69 -5.43
N ALA A 117 13.48 6.61 -5.31
CA ALA A 117 14.15 7.30 -6.43
C ALA A 117 14.94 6.40 -7.39
N GLU A 118 15.24 5.15 -7.00
CA GLU A 118 16.17 4.29 -7.75
C GLU A 118 15.51 3.49 -8.87
N ASN A 119 14.22 3.70 -9.13
CA ASN A 119 13.46 2.80 -9.98
C ASN A 119 13.22 3.36 -11.38
N LYS A 120 14.22 3.17 -12.27
CA LYS A 120 14.16 3.59 -13.69
C LYS A 120 13.11 2.83 -14.53
N ASN A 121 12.49 1.77 -13.98
CA ASN A 121 11.48 0.93 -14.63
C ASN A 121 10.21 0.81 -13.77
N GLY A 122 9.65 1.95 -13.34
CA GLY A 122 8.43 1.97 -12.52
C GLY A 122 7.22 1.35 -13.22
N ILE A 123 6.16 1.10 -12.43
CA ILE A 123 4.89 0.53 -12.92
C ILE A 123 4.15 1.45 -13.92
N SER A 124 4.62 2.69 -14.08
CA SER A 124 4.11 3.68 -15.05
C SER A 124 3.99 3.14 -16.48
N SER A 125 4.86 2.20 -16.88
CA SER A 125 4.80 1.57 -18.21
C SER A 125 3.59 0.65 -18.41
N LEU A 126 2.95 0.18 -17.33
CA LEU A 126 1.79 -0.71 -17.36
C LEU A 126 0.45 0.05 -17.33
N PHE A 127 0.44 1.32 -16.89
CA PHE A 127 -0.77 2.13 -16.76
C PHE A 127 -0.73 3.31 -17.74
N SER A 128 -1.17 3.08 -18.98
CA SER A 128 -1.21 4.12 -20.01
C SER A 128 -2.25 5.23 -19.79
N LYS A 129 -3.10 5.13 -18.75
CA LYS A 129 -4.19 6.09 -18.47
C LYS A 129 -3.94 6.98 -17.25
N ASN A 130 -3.17 6.53 -16.27
CA ASN A 130 -2.84 7.31 -15.07
C ASN A 130 -1.36 7.71 -15.17
N LYS A 131 -1.08 9.01 -15.14
CA LYS A 131 0.29 9.54 -15.17
C LYS A 131 0.99 9.24 -13.84
N ILE A 132 1.45 8.01 -13.66
CA ILE A 132 2.26 7.60 -12.52
C ILE A 132 3.61 8.36 -12.61
N PRO A 133 3.96 9.20 -11.62
CA PRO A 133 5.16 10.01 -11.71
C PRO A 133 6.46 9.18 -11.74
N ASP A 134 7.46 9.68 -12.46
CA ASP A 134 8.78 9.04 -12.58
C ASP A 134 9.82 9.55 -11.57
N HIS A 135 9.35 10.21 -10.50
CA HIS A 135 10.17 10.70 -9.39
C HIS A 135 9.83 9.95 -8.09
N VAL A 136 10.53 10.30 -7.02
CA VAL A 136 10.19 9.85 -5.66
C VAL A 136 8.78 10.30 -5.34
N GLU A 137 7.92 9.38 -4.94
CA GLU A 137 6.56 9.67 -4.51
C GLU A 137 6.35 9.08 -3.11
N PHE A 138 5.74 9.87 -2.25
CA PHE A 138 5.12 9.37 -1.03
C PHE A 138 3.79 10.09 -0.89
N LYS A 139 2.72 9.40 -1.26
CA LYS A 139 1.36 9.90 -1.15
C LYS A 139 0.48 8.81 -0.59
N ALA A 140 -0.23 9.10 0.48
CA ALA A 140 -1.15 8.17 1.13
C ALA A 140 -2.32 8.99 1.68
N GLU A 141 -3.47 8.89 1.02
CA GLU A 141 -4.67 9.66 1.31
C GLU A 141 -5.89 8.74 1.34
N ILE A 142 -6.83 9.07 2.20
CA ILE A 142 -8.14 8.43 2.26
C ILE A 142 -9.22 9.50 2.18
N THR A 143 -10.28 9.22 1.42
CA THR A 143 -11.44 10.08 1.31
C THR A 143 -12.62 9.42 2.00
N PHE A 144 -13.25 10.13 2.92
CA PHE A 144 -14.42 9.67 3.68
C PHE A 144 -15.68 10.39 3.22
N ARG A 145 -16.83 9.74 3.42
CA ARG A 145 -18.16 10.35 3.32
C ARG A 145 -18.67 10.69 4.72
N ASN A 146 -18.97 11.98 4.93
CA ASN A 146 -19.53 12.49 6.17
C ASN A 146 -21.05 12.24 6.26
N GLU A 147 -21.62 12.41 7.46
CA GLU A 147 -23.06 12.26 7.68
C GLU A 147 -23.94 13.21 6.85
N ASP A 148 -23.38 14.33 6.38
CA ASP A 148 -24.05 15.34 5.57
C ASP A 148 -23.85 15.15 4.04
N ASP A 149 -23.38 13.96 3.63
CA ASP A 149 -23.01 13.60 2.26
C ASP A 149 -21.85 14.39 1.65
N THR A 150 -21.14 15.21 2.44
CA THR A 150 -19.89 15.83 2.00
C THR A 150 -18.74 14.83 2.06
N THR A 151 -17.66 15.11 1.32
CA THR A 151 -16.45 14.28 1.34
C THR A 151 -15.27 15.04 1.92
N GLU A 152 -14.48 14.37 2.75
CA GLU A 152 -13.25 14.90 3.33
C GLU A 152 -12.07 13.99 2.98
N THR A 153 -10.89 14.56 2.73
CA THR A 153 -9.67 13.80 2.39
C THR A 153 -8.61 14.07 3.44
N GLU A 154 -8.03 13.00 3.96
CA GLU A 154 -7.04 13.02 5.03
C GLU A 154 -5.76 12.29 4.59
N GLU A 155 -4.61 12.79 5.04
CA GLU A 155 -3.33 12.08 4.91
C GLU A 155 -3.26 10.94 5.93
N ILE A 156 -2.72 9.79 5.52
CA ILE A 156 -2.67 8.59 6.35
C ILE A 156 -1.44 8.55 7.27
N PHE A 157 -0.30 9.13 6.87
CA PHE A 157 0.97 9.03 7.61
C PHE A 157 1.64 10.38 7.80
#